data_AF-A0A1L5KMI2-F1
#
_entry.id   AF-A0A1L5KMI2-F1
#
_cell.length_a   1.000
_cell.length_b   1.000
_cell.length_c   1.000
_cell.angle_alpha   90.00
_cell.angle_beta   90.00
_cell.angle_gamma   90.00
#
_symmetry.space_group_name_H-M   'P 1'
#
loop_
_entity.id
_entity.type
_entity.pdbx_description
1 polymer ?
#
loop_
_entity_poly.entity_id
_entity_poly.type
_entity_poly.pdbx_seq_one_letter_code
_entity_poly.pdbx_strand_id
1 'polypeptide(L)' 'MRLLNRLNQYQRLWQPSAGKPQTVTVSELAERCFCSERHVRTLLRQAQEAGWLEWQ' A
#
# COMPACT_ATOMS: atom_id res chain seq x y z
N MET A 1 -17.37 -1.73 -9.81
CA MET A 1 -16.34 -0.65 -9.89
C MET A 1 -15.48 -0.48 -8.63
N ARG A 2 -16.02 -0.47 -7.39
CA ARG A 2 -15.22 -0.23 -6.16
C ARG A 2 -14.08 -1.24 -5.89
N LEU A 3 -14.28 -2.51 -6.20
CA LEU A 3 -13.27 -3.56 -6.01
C LEU A 3 -12.05 -3.39 -6.93
N LEU A 4 -12.27 -3.02 -8.20
CA LEU A 4 -11.22 -2.75 -9.18
C LEU A 4 -10.32 -1.57 -8.76
N ASN A 5 -10.90 -0.49 -8.23
CA ASN A 5 -10.12 0.65 -7.73
C ASN A 5 -9.25 0.26 -6.53
N ARG A 6 -9.73 -0.64 -5.67
CA ARG A 6 -8.96 -1.14 -4.52
C ARG A 6 -7.82 -2.06 -4.97
N LEU A 7 -8.07 -2.95 -5.92
CA LEU A 7 -7.04 -3.79 -6.54
C LEU A 7 -5.94 -2.94 -7.20
N ASN A 8 -6.31 -1.90 -7.95
CA ASN A 8 -5.36 -0.98 -8.56
C ASN A 8 -4.52 -0.23 -7.50
N GLN A 9 -5.10 0.12 -6.35
CA GLN A 9 -4.33 0.71 -5.24
C GLN A 9 -3.29 -0.27 -4.68
N TYR A 10 -3.67 -1.52 -4.42
CA TYR A 10 -2.72 -2.53 -3.94
C TYR A 10 -1.63 -2.83 -4.97
N GLN A 11 -1.98 -2.92 -6.25
CA GLN A 11 -1.01 -3.17 -7.32
C GLN A 11 0.01 -2.04 -7.43
N ARG A 12 -0.40 -0.78 -7.33
CA ARG A 12 0.51 0.38 -7.34
C ARG A 12 1.41 0.44 -6.11
N LEU A 13 0.94 -0.06 -4.98
CA LEU A 13 1.73 -0.15 -3.75
C LEU A 13 2.78 -1.28 -3.85
N TRP A 14 2.45 -2.40 -4.51
CA TRP A 14 3.33 -3.56 -4.61
C TRP A 14 4.33 -3.50 -5.77
N GLN A 15 3.94 -2.97 -6.94
CA GLN A 15 4.79 -2.92 -8.14
C GLN A 15 6.19 -2.34 -7.92
N PRO A 16 6.39 -1.26 -7.15
CA PRO A 16 7.71 -0.71 -6.89
C PRO A 16 8.58 -1.61 -6.01
N SER A 17 7.97 -2.37 -5.10
CA SER A 17 8.65 -3.35 -4.24
C SER A 17 9.13 -4.56 -5.03
N ALA A 18 8.36 -4.98 -6.04
CA ALA A 18 8.60 -6.23 -6.76
C ALA A 18 8.81 -7.44 -5.82
N GLY A 19 8.18 -7.41 -4.64
CA GLY A 19 8.34 -8.42 -3.59
C GLY A 19 9.63 -8.33 -2.78
N LYS A 20 10.44 -7.28 -2.97
CA LYS A 20 11.64 -7.04 -2.16
C LYS A 20 11.32 -6.19 -0.94
N PRO A 21 12.00 -6.41 0.20
CA PRO A 21 11.95 -5.48 1.33
C PRO A 21 12.35 -4.08 0.88
N GLN A 22 11.59 -3.07 1.29
CA GLN A 22 11.88 -1.67 1.00
C GLN A 22 11.77 -0.82 2.25
N THR A 23 12.69 0.12 2.41
CA THR A 23 12.56 1.21 3.36
C THR A 23 11.85 2.35 2.65
N VAL A 24 10.58 2.55 2.96
CA VAL A 24 9.75 3.64 2.44
C VAL A 24 8.98 4.28 3.58
N THR A 25 8.58 5.53 3.41
CA THR A 25 7.75 6.26 4.36
C THR A 25 6.28 6.21 3.96
N VAL A 26 5.39 6.42 4.93
CA VAL A 26 3.95 6.55 4.68
C VAL A 26 3.66 7.72 3.72
N SER A 27 4.46 8.78 3.79
CA SER A 27 4.32 9.97 2.93
C SER A 27 4.62 9.65 1.47
N GLU A 28 5.74 8.96 1.19
CA GLU A 28 6.09 8.52 -0.17
C GLU A 28 5.03 7.56 -0.76
N LEU A 29 4.47 6.68 0.07
CA LEU A 29 3.39 5.79 -0.35
C LEU A 29 2.10 6.57 -0.67
N ALA A 30 1.81 7.63 0.09
CA ALA A 30 0.63 8.47 -0.11
C ALA A 30 0.71 9.24 -1.43
N GLU A 31 1.88 9.82 -1.74
CA GLU A 31 2.16 10.46 -3.02
C GLU A 31 2.02 9.48 -4.20
N ARG A 32 2.62 8.28 -4.09
CA ARG A 32 2.56 7.25 -5.14
C ARG A 32 1.15 6.70 -5.37
N CYS A 33 0.38 6.55 -4.30
CA CYS A 33 -1.00 6.04 -4.37
C CYS A 33 -2.02 7.14 -4.66
N PHE A 34 -1.60 8.41 -4.80
CA PHE A 34 -2.46 9.58 -4.95
C PHE A 34 -3.56 9.61 -3.89
N CYS A 35 -3.20 9.35 -2.63
CA CYS A 35 -4.15 9.28 -1.51
C CYS A 35 -3.57 9.94 -0.26
N SER A 36 -4.36 10.02 0.82
CA SER A 36 -3.88 10.58 2.09
C SER A 36 -3.07 9.56 2.88
N GLU A 37 -2.12 10.02 3.71
CA GLU A 37 -1.38 9.14 4.60
C GLU A 37 -2.28 8.30 5.53
N ARG A 38 -3.41 8.87 5.96
CA ARG A 38 -4.40 8.14 6.76
C ARG A 38 -4.95 6.93 6.02
N HIS A 39 -5.20 7.09 4.72
CA HIS A 39 -5.68 5.99 3.87
C HIS A 39 -4.57 4.94 3.66
N VAL A 40 -3.33 5.37 3.44
CA VAL A 40 -2.17 4.46 3.35
C VAL A 40 -2.00 3.63 4.62
N ARG A 41 -2.03 4.24 5.81
CA ARG A 41 -1.94 3.50 7.09
C ARG A 41 -3.04 2.46 7.22
N THR A 42 -4.25 2.78 6.74
CA THR A 42 -5.37 1.84 6.72
C THR A 42 -5.12 0.68 5.76
N LEU A 43 -4.60 0.96 4.57
CA LEU A 43 -4.25 -0.06 3.57
C LEU A 43 -3.13 -0.98 4.05
N LEU A 44 -2.06 -0.42 4.64
CA LEU A 44 -0.94 -1.17 5.20
C LEU A 44 -1.41 -2.08 6.32
N ARG A 45 -2.23 -1.56 7.24
CA ARG A 45 -2.83 -2.37 8.32
C ARG A 45 -3.67 -3.52 7.77
N GLN A 46 -4.54 -3.26 6.80
CA GLN A 46 -5.37 -4.31 6.18
C GLN A 46 -4.52 -5.36 5.46
N ALA A 47 -3.46 -4.94 4.77
CA ALA A 47 -2.53 -5.86 4.10
C ALA A 47 -1.75 -6.71 5.11
N GLN A 48 -1.38 -6.15 6.26
CA GLN A 48 -0.71 -6.87 7.34
C GLN A 48 -1.67 -7.84 8.05
N GLU A 49 -2.91 -7.43 8.35
CA GLU A 49 -3.95 -8.31 8.90
C GLU A 49 -4.29 -9.46 7.94
N ALA A 50 -4.17 -9.24 6.62
CA ALA A 50 -4.35 -10.27 5.59
C ALA A 50 -3.09 -11.13 5.33
N GLY A 51 -1.95 -10.83 5.98
CA GLY A 51 -0.70 -11.55 5.83
C GLY A 51 0.05 -11.30 4.50
N TRP A 52 -0.23 -10.19 3.82
CA TRP A 52 0.37 -9.87 2.51
C TRP A 52 1.70 -9.15 2.61
N LEU A 53 1.94 -8.44 3.70
CA LEU A 53 3.18 -7.73 3.97
C LEU A 53 3.38 -7.55 5.48
N GLU A 54 4.60 -7.22 5.86
CA GLU A 54 4.94 -6.75 7.20
C GLU A 54 5.41 -5.30 7.11
N TRP A 55 4.83 -4.42 7.93
CA TRP A 55 5.23 -3.03 8.07
C TRP A 55 5.76 -2.80 9.49
N GLN A 56 6.97 -2.25 9.60
CA GLN A 56 7.64 -1.92 10.86
C GLN A 56 7.82 -0.41 11.01
#